data_AF-A0A1W1YLH9-F1
#
_entry.id   AF-A0A1W1YLH9-F1
#
_cell.length_a   1.000
_cell.length_b   1.000
_cell.length_c   1.000
_cell.angle_alpha   90.00
_cell.angle_beta   90.00
_cell.angle_gamma   90.00
#
_symmetry.space_group_name_H-M   'P 1'
#
loop_
_entity.id
_entity.type
_entity.pdbx_description
1 polymer ?
#
loop_
_entity_poly.entity_id
_entity_poly.type
_entity_poly.pdbx_seq_one_letter_code
_entity_poly.pdbx_strand_id
1 'polypeptide(L)'
;MALERPIRRETRASTVINAVLSAVFFLAVFGTEARLLSFGAPDQLARDFLPQGGVIALMATLVPAFLIRKALRRQGNVGPATGAILGQAARSVAAGLALSAMLMAVCFYGPVADVDWVRAFGAKVMFGGLLGAAITRWSLGRLFGQEQG
;
A
#
# COMPACT_ATOMS: atom_id res chain seq x y z
N MET A 1 -25.99 0.38 0.47
CA MET A 1 -25.62 0.89 -0.88
C MET A 1 -25.04 2.31 -0.90
N ALA A 2 -25.30 3.21 0.06
CA ALA A 2 -24.82 4.61 -0.02
C ALA A 2 -23.29 4.83 0.12
N LEU A 3 -22.54 3.88 0.69
CA LEU A 3 -21.08 4.02 0.93
C LEU A 3 -20.19 3.38 -0.16
N GLU A 4 -20.74 2.59 -1.07
CA GLU A 4 -19.94 1.84 -2.06
C GLU A 4 -19.28 2.74 -3.11
N ARG A 5 -19.99 3.79 -3.57
CA ARG A 5 -19.45 4.78 -4.51
C ARG A 5 -18.28 5.58 -3.91
N PRO A 6 -18.40 6.15 -2.70
CA PRO A 6 -17.27 6.77 -2.00
C PRO A 6 -16.08 5.82 -1.82
N ILE A 7 -16.32 4.58 -1.38
CA ILE A 7 -15.26 3.59 -1.15
C ILE A 7 -14.53 3.23 -2.45
N ARG A 8 -15.26 3.04 -3.56
CA ARG A 8 -14.63 2.75 -4.87
C ARG A 8 -13.80 3.92 -5.39
N ARG A 9 -14.30 5.15 -5.22
CA ARG A 9 -13.57 6.36 -5.61
C ARG A 9 -12.27 6.49 -4.82
N GLU A 10 -12.33 6.33 -3.50
CA GLU A 10 -11.13 6.44 -2.68
C GLU A 10 -10.17 5.26 -2.85
N THR A 11 -10.68 4.06 -3.11
CA THR A 11 -9.83 2.92 -3.47
C THR A 11 -9.07 3.22 -4.77
N ARG A 12 -9.73 3.78 -5.79
CA ARG A 12 -9.06 4.17 -7.05
C ARG A 12 -8.02 5.27 -6.84
N ALA A 13 -8.37 6.31 -6.08
CA ALA A 13 -7.43 7.39 -5.77
C ALA A 13 -6.20 6.85 -5.03
N SER A 14 -6.42 6.01 -4.01
CA SER A 14 -5.36 5.34 -3.26
C SER A 14 -4.50 4.42 -4.14
N THR A 15 -5.12 3.70 -5.08
CA THR A 15 -4.40 2.85 -6.05
C THR A 15 -3.43 3.70 -6.87
N VAL A 16 -3.91 4.81 -7.44
CA VAL A 16 -3.09 5.71 -8.27
C VAL A 16 -1.99 6.36 -7.45
N ILE A 17 -2.30 6.90 -6.27
CA ILE A 17 -1.32 7.55 -5.40
C ILE A 17 -0.22 6.57 -4.99
N ASN A 18 -0.57 5.36 -4.55
CA ASN A 18 0.42 4.36 -4.14
C ASN A 18 1.23 3.83 -5.33
N ALA A 19 0.64 3.69 -6.52
CA ALA A 19 1.37 3.33 -7.73
C ALA A 19 2.41 4.42 -8.11
N VAL A 20 2.02 5.69 -8.06
CA VAL A 20 2.92 6.82 -8.33
C VAL A 20 4.02 6.92 -7.27
N LEU A 21 3.68 6.80 -5.98
CA LEU A 21 4.69 6.78 -4.92
C LEU A 21 5.66 5.63 -5.08
N SER A 22 5.18 4.44 -5.46
CA SER A 22 6.04 3.30 -5.75
C SER A 22 6.99 3.56 -6.91
N ALA A 23 6.52 4.22 -7.97
CA ALA A 23 7.36 4.64 -9.07
C ALA A 23 8.44 5.63 -8.61
N VAL A 24 8.06 6.67 -7.86
CA VAL A 24 8.98 7.69 -7.34
C VAL A 24 10.04 7.07 -6.42
N PHE A 25 9.64 6.19 -5.49
CA PHE A 25 10.58 5.47 -4.62
C PHE A 25 11.56 4.62 -5.44
N PHE A 26 11.07 3.89 -6.45
CA PHE A 26 11.94 3.10 -7.31
C PHE A 26 12.97 3.97 -8.02
N LEU A 27 12.53 5.05 -8.66
CA LEU A 27 13.41 5.96 -9.39
C LEU A 27 14.42 6.63 -8.46
N ALA A 28 14.03 6.96 -7.24
CA ALA A 28 14.91 7.56 -6.24
C ALA A 28 16.01 6.59 -5.75
N VAL A 29 15.70 5.29 -5.62
CA VAL A 29 16.64 4.27 -5.11
C VAL A 29 17.50 3.67 -6.22
N PHE A 30 16.91 3.34 -7.36
CA PHE A 30 17.58 2.60 -8.44
C PHE A 30 18.03 3.49 -9.61
N GLY A 31 17.59 4.74 -9.64
CA GLY A 31 17.83 5.68 -10.74
C GLY A 31 16.98 5.37 -11.98
N THR A 32 17.27 6.09 -13.06
CA THR A 32 16.58 5.99 -14.35
C THR A 32 17.33 5.17 -15.40
N GLU A 33 18.52 4.68 -15.08
CA GLU A 33 19.35 3.94 -16.03
C GLU A 33 18.91 2.48 -16.16
N ALA A 34 18.63 2.06 -17.39
CA ALA A 34 18.26 0.68 -17.69
C ALA A 34 19.47 -0.24 -17.52
N ARG A 35 19.45 -1.05 -16.45
CA ARG A 35 20.47 -2.06 -16.13
C ARG A 35 19.84 -3.29 -15.48
N LEU A 36 20.60 -4.38 -15.36
CA LEU A 36 20.19 -5.49 -14.51
C LEU A 36 20.30 -5.05 -13.04
N LEU A 37 19.25 -5.35 -12.26
CA LEU A 37 19.21 -5.08 -10.83
C LEU A 37 19.29 -6.40 -10.07
N SER A 38 20.24 -6.48 -9.14
CA SER A 38 20.38 -7.62 -8.25
C SER A 38 19.36 -7.56 -7.11
N PHE A 39 18.78 -8.72 -6.76
CA PHE A 39 17.94 -8.81 -5.55
C PHE A 39 18.75 -8.62 -4.26
N GLY A 40 20.03 -9.01 -4.28
CA GLY A 40 21.00 -8.87 -3.20
C GLY A 40 21.94 -7.68 -3.40
N ALA A 41 23.16 -7.77 -2.87
CA ALA A 41 24.17 -6.75 -3.16
C ALA A 41 24.52 -6.75 -4.66
N PRO A 42 24.76 -5.57 -5.28
CA PRO A 42 24.84 -4.24 -4.68
C PRO A 42 23.51 -3.49 -4.55
N ASP A 43 22.51 -3.76 -5.39
CA ASP A 43 21.29 -2.93 -5.51
C ASP A 43 20.28 -3.11 -4.35
N GLN A 44 20.30 -4.25 -3.66
CA GLN A 44 19.43 -4.59 -2.54
C GLN A 44 17.92 -4.47 -2.86
N LEU A 45 17.54 -4.77 -4.10
CA LEU A 45 16.16 -4.60 -4.60
C LEU A 45 15.12 -5.30 -3.71
N ALA A 46 15.45 -6.48 -3.17
CA ALA A 46 14.56 -7.25 -2.31
C ALA A 46 14.27 -6.56 -0.96
N ARG A 47 15.22 -5.80 -0.41
CA ARG A 47 15.05 -5.15 0.90
C ARG A 47 14.15 -3.92 0.83
N ASP A 48 14.09 -3.25 -0.32
CA ASP A 48 13.28 -2.04 -0.50
C ASP A 48 11.77 -2.30 -0.41
N PHE A 49 11.33 -3.54 -0.61
CA PHE A 49 9.92 -3.90 -0.44
C PHE A 49 9.42 -3.67 0.99
N LEU A 50 10.25 -3.86 2.02
CA LEU A 50 9.84 -3.68 3.43
C LEU A 50 9.47 -2.23 3.77
N PRO A 51 10.38 -1.25 3.63
CA PRO A 51 10.06 0.14 3.94
C PRO A 51 8.94 0.66 3.04
N GLN A 52 8.94 0.29 1.75
CA GLN A 52 7.89 0.68 0.81
C GLN A 52 6.52 0.13 1.23
N GLY A 53 6.40 -1.17 1.51
CA GLY A 53 5.14 -1.80 1.86
C GLY A 53 4.56 -1.31 3.19
N GLY A 54 5.42 -1.02 4.17
CA GLY A 54 5.01 -0.39 5.43
C GLY A 54 4.41 1.00 5.24
N VAL A 55 5.06 1.86 4.45
CA VAL A 55 4.58 3.21 4.14
C VAL A 55 3.28 3.16 3.35
N ILE A 56 3.19 2.31 2.32
CA ILE A 56 1.98 2.14 1.51
C ILE A 56 0.82 1.69 2.39
N ALA A 57 1.03 0.68 3.25
CA ALA A 57 0.01 0.19 4.14
C ALA A 57 -0.50 1.27 5.11
N LEU A 58 0.40 2.08 5.66
CA LEU A 58 0.04 3.17 6.55
C LEU A 58 -0.81 4.23 5.83
N MET A 59 -0.36 4.69 4.65
CA MET A 59 -1.04 5.73 3.87
C MET A 59 -2.38 5.24 3.32
N ALA A 60 -2.43 4.00 2.81
CA ALA A 60 -3.64 3.37 2.30
C ALA A 60 -4.72 3.16 3.37
N THR A 61 -4.36 3.21 4.66
CA THR A 61 -5.30 3.14 5.78
C THR A 61 -5.66 4.53 6.31
N LEU A 62 -4.67 5.34 6.70
CA LEU A 62 -4.91 6.58 7.44
C LEU A 62 -5.60 7.64 6.59
N VAL A 63 -5.11 7.89 5.38
CA VAL A 63 -5.61 8.96 4.50
C VAL A 63 -7.11 8.79 4.21
N PRO A 64 -7.58 7.65 3.67
CA PRO A 64 -9.00 7.48 3.38
C PRO A 64 -9.86 7.40 4.65
N ALA A 65 -9.35 6.84 5.76
CA ALA A 65 -10.08 6.80 7.03
C ALA A 65 -10.36 8.20 7.59
N PHE A 66 -9.37 9.11 7.56
CA PHE A 66 -9.56 10.49 8.00
C PHE A 66 -10.44 11.30 7.06
N LEU A 67 -10.33 11.10 5.74
CA LEU A 67 -11.19 11.77 4.75
C LEU A 67 -12.66 11.38 4.92
N ILE A 68 -12.96 10.08 5.08
CA ILE A 68 -14.33 9.61 5.30
C ILE A 68 -14.86 10.05 6.67
N ARG A 69 -14.04 9.98 7.73
CA ARG A 69 -14.43 10.51 9.04
C ARG A 69 -14.77 12.00 9.00
N LYS A 70 -13.99 12.79 8.26
CA LYS A 70 -14.26 14.23 8.05
C LYS A 70 -15.56 14.45 7.28
N ALA A 71 -15.84 13.64 6.26
CA ALA A 71 -17.09 13.71 5.50
C ALA A 71 -18.31 13.37 6.37
N LEU A 72 -18.24 12.32 7.19
CA LEU A 72 -19.30 11.93 8.12
C LEU A 72 -19.57 13.00 9.18
N ARG A 73 -18.51 13.58 9.76
CA ARG A 73 -18.65 14.68 10.72
C ARG A 73 -19.36 15.89 10.15
N ARG A 74 -19.13 16.21 8.87
CA ARG A 74 -19.85 17.29 8.17
C ARG A 74 -21.33 17.00 7.98
N GLN A 75 -21.72 15.72 7.99
CA GLN A 75 -23.11 15.27 7.89
C GLN A 75 -23.77 15.08 9.26
N GLY A 76 -23.09 15.46 10.36
CA GLY A 76 -23.59 15.30 11.72
C GLY A 76 -23.40 13.91 12.32
N ASN A 77 -22.75 12.98 11.60
CA ASN A 77 -22.50 11.63 12.07
C ASN A 77 -21.21 11.50 12.86
N VAL A 78 -21.25 10.65 13.89
CA VAL A 78 -20.08 10.28 14.70
C VAL A 78 -19.33 9.16 13.98
N GLY A 79 -18.30 9.51 13.20
CA GLY A 79 -17.42 8.50 12.58
C GLY A 79 -16.52 7.76 13.60
N PRO A 80 -15.78 6.73 13.16
CA PRO A 80 -15.03 5.83 14.03
C PRO A 80 -14.02 6.57 14.91
N ALA A 81 -13.85 6.06 16.13
CA ALA A 81 -12.92 6.59 17.11
C ALA A 81 -11.47 6.56 16.59
N THR A 82 -10.66 7.53 17.01
CA THR A 82 -9.25 7.62 16.61
C THR A 82 -8.48 6.33 16.95
N GLY A 83 -8.76 5.73 18.12
CA GLY A 83 -8.16 4.46 18.52
C GLY A 83 -8.47 3.30 17.58
N ALA A 84 -9.68 3.23 17.03
CA ALA A 84 -10.05 2.20 16.05
C ALA A 84 -9.29 2.39 14.72
N ILE A 85 -9.11 3.64 14.28
CA ILE A 85 -8.33 3.97 13.08
C ILE A 85 -6.86 3.58 13.28
N LEU A 86 -6.26 3.94 14.42
CA LEU A 86 -4.86 3.59 14.71
C LEU A 86 -4.66 2.08 14.85
N GLY A 87 -5.58 1.37 15.51
CA GLY A 87 -5.54 -0.08 15.61
C GLY A 87 -5.68 -0.77 14.24
N GLN A 88 -6.49 -0.22 13.33
CA GLN A 88 -6.58 -0.71 11.96
C GLN A 88 -5.31 -0.37 11.15
N ALA A 89 -4.71 0.80 11.36
CA ALA A 89 -3.45 1.19 10.73
C ALA A 89 -2.32 0.23 11.14
N ALA A 90 -2.18 -0.07 12.43
CA ALA A 90 -1.19 -1.04 12.92
C ALA A 90 -1.37 -2.42 12.26
N ARG A 91 -2.61 -2.92 12.18
CA ARG A 91 -2.93 -4.19 11.51
C ARG A 91 -2.61 -4.16 10.01
N SER A 92 -2.89 -3.04 9.36
CA SER A 92 -2.61 -2.87 7.93
C SER A 92 -1.12 -2.80 7.65
N VAL A 93 -0.36 -2.09 8.47
CA VAL A 93 1.11 -2.04 8.42
C VAL A 93 1.69 -3.43 8.64
N ALA A 94 1.23 -4.17 9.66
CA ALA A 94 1.68 -5.54 9.90
C ALA A 94 1.42 -6.45 8.69
N ALA A 95 0.23 -6.36 8.08
CA ALA A 95 -0.10 -7.11 6.86
C ALA A 95 0.78 -6.69 5.66
N GLY A 96 1.00 -5.39 5.46
CA GLY A 96 1.86 -4.86 4.41
C GLY A 96 3.32 -5.31 4.57
N LEU A 97 3.85 -5.26 5.80
CA LEU A 97 5.19 -5.75 6.12
C LEU A 97 5.30 -7.25 5.93
N ALA A 98 4.30 -8.04 6.35
CA ALA A 98 4.29 -9.48 6.16
C ALA A 98 4.33 -9.86 4.67
N LEU A 99 3.49 -9.21 3.84
CA LEU A 99 3.49 -9.44 2.41
C LEU A 99 4.80 -9.01 1.75
N SER A 100 5.38 -7.90 2.20
CA SER A 100 6.66 -7.40 1.69
C SER A 100 7.83 -8.31 2.09
N ALA A 101 7.81 -8.85 3.31
CA ALA A 101 8.79 -9.83 3.77
C ALA A 101 8.66 -11.15 2.99
N MET A 102 7.43 -11.58 2.69
CA MET A 102 7.19 -12.74 1.83
C MET A 102 7.78 -12.51 0.42
N LEU A 103 7.53 -11.35 -0.20
CA LEU A 103 8.12 -11.02 -1.51
C LEU A 103 9.64 -10.92 -1.46
N MET A 104 10.19 -10.31 -0.42
CA MET A 104 11.62 -10.27 -0.18
C MET A 104 12.20 -11.69 -0.10
N ALA A 105 11.57 -12.60 0.64
CA ALA A 105 12.00 -13.98 0.73
C ALA A 105 11.94 -14.70 -0.63
N VAL A 106 10.87 -14.51 -1.40
CA VAL A 106 10.76 -15.04 -2.76
C VAL A 106 11.88 -14.51 -3.67
N CYS A 107 12.26 -13.25 -3.53
CA CYS A 107 13.38 -12.66 -4.30
C CYS A 107 14.74 -13.23 -3.88
N PHE A 108 14.95 -13.53 -2.58
CA PHE A 108 16.21 -14.09 -2.09
C PHE A 108 16.37 -15.59 -2.37
N TYR A 109 15.29 -16.36 -2.29
CA TYR A 109 15.31 -17.83 -2.43
C TYR A 109 14.76 -18.31 -3.79
N GLY A 110 14.36 -17.38 -4.66
CA GLY A 110 13.86 -17.69 -5.99
C GLY A 110 14.97 -18.15 -6.94
N PRO A 111 14.60 -18.79 -8.08
CA PRO A 111 15.57 -19.29 -9.06
C PRO A 111 16.24 -18.17 -9.88
N VAL A 112 15.86 -16.92 -9.68
CA VAL A 112 16.30 -15.76 -10.44
C VAL A 112 17.05 -14.82 -9.50
N ALA A 113 18.31 -14.52 -9.80
CA ALA A 113 19.15 -13.63 -8.99
C ALA A 113 19.01 -12.14 -9.39
N ASP A 114 18.75 -11.89 -10.67
CA ASP A 114 18.71 -10.56 -11.25
C ASP A 114 17.45 -10.35 -12.08
N VAL A 115 16.98 -9.11 -12.11
CA VAL A 115 15.82 -8.72 -12.92
C VAL A 115 16.14 -7.47 -13.73
N ASP A 116 15.65 -7.45 -14.97
CA ASP A 116 15.72 -6.27 -15.81
C ASP A 116 15.00 -5.07 -15.18
N TRP A 117 15.59 -3.88 -15.31
CA TRP A 117 15.08 -2.64 -14.72
C TRP A 117 13.61 -2.38 -15.03
N VAL A 118 13.16 -2.61 -16.28
CA VAL A 118 11.76 -2.34 -16.69
C VAL A 118 10.81 -3.31 -16.00
N ARG A 119 11.22 -4.58 -15.88
CA ARG A 119 10.45 -5.60 -15.17
C ARG A 119 10.39 -5.30 -13.67
N ALA A 120 11.51 -4.89 -13.07
CA ALA A 120 11.57 -4.50 -11.67
C ALA A 120 10.68 -3.29 -11.36
N PHE A 121 10.75 -2.26 -12.22
CA PHE A 121 9.90 -1.07 -12.13
C PHE A 121 8.42 -1.44 -12.25
N GLY A 122 8.05 -2.19 -13.28
CA GLY A 122 6.67 -2.62 -13.52
C GLY A 122 6.12 -3.45 -12.35
N ALA A 123 6.90 -4.41 -11.84
CA ALA A 123 6.52 -5.21 -10.68
C ALA A 123 6.28 -4.34 -9.44
N LYS A 124 7.11 -3.32 -9.23
CA LYS A 124 7.01 -2.45 -8.05
C LYS A 124 5.83 -1.50 -8.09
N VAL A 125 5.55 -0.91 -9.26
CA VAL A 125 4.37 -0.09 -9.49
C VAL A 125 3.10 -0.92 -9.31
N MET A 126 3.07 -2.13 -9.88
CA MET A 126 1.95 -3.06 -9.72
C MET A 126 1.76 -3.48 -8.26
N PHE A 127 2.85 -3.85 -7.57
CA PHE A 127 2.80 -4.20 -6.15
C PHE A 127 2.23 -3.06 -5.31
N GLY A 128 2.75 -1.84 -5.46
CA GLY A 128 2.29 -0.70 -4.67
C GLY A 128 0.84 -0.32 -4.94
N GLY A 129 0.42 -0.32 -6.20
CA GLY A 129 -0.96 -0.06 -6.59
C GLY A 129 -1.92 -1.11 -6.01
N LEU A 130 -1.61 -2.39 -6.19
CA LEU A 130 -2.45 -3.50 -5.70
C LEU A 130 -2.51 -3.54 -4.17
N LEU A 131 -1.37 -3.37 -3.49
CA LEU A 131 -1.31 -3.33 -2.03
C LEU A 131 -2.12 -2.16 -1.48
N GLY A 132 -1.95 -0.96 -2.05
CA GLY A 132 -2.72 0.22 -1.68
C GLY A 132 -4.22 0.02 -1.87
N ALA A 133 -4.64 -0.54 -3.01
CA ALA A 133 -6.03 -0.85 -3.28
C ALA A 133 -6.63 -1.85 -2.28
N ALA A 134 -5.91 -2.95 -2.03
CA ALA A 134 -6.36 -4.02 -1.13
C ALA A 134 -6.49 -3.52 0.31
N ILE A 135 -5.47 -2.82 0.82
CA ILE A 135 -5.46 -2.29 2.18
C ILE A 135 -6.52 -1.20 2.35
N THR A 136 -6.67 -0.27 1.40
CA THR A 136 -7.72 0.75 1.48
C THR A 136 -9.10 0.10 1.53
N ARG A 137 -9.40 -0.84 0.62
CA ARG A 137 -10.70 -1.51 0.61
C ARG A 137 -10.96 -2.29 1.90
N TRP A 138 -9.98 -3.06 2.37
CA TRP A 138 -10.10 -3.85 3.59
C TRP A 138 -10.28 -2.98 4.83
N SER A 139 -9.46 -1.93 4.97
CA SER A 139 -9.49 -1.01 6.09
C SER A 139 -10.81 -0.25 6.17
N LEU A 140 -11.30 0.25 5.04
CA LEU A 140 -12.59 0.95 4.99
C LEU A 140 -13.76 0.01 5.28
N GLY A 141 -13.75 -1.20 4.74
CA GLY A 141 -14.77 -2.22 5.05
C GLY A 141 -14.80 -2.58 6.54
N ARG A 142 -13.63 -2.72 7.17
CA ARG A 142 -13.52 -2.98 8.62
C ARG A 142 -13.97 -1.81 9.48
N LEU A 143 -13.62 -0.57 9.13
CA LEU A 143 -13.91 0.60 9.96
C LEU A 143 -15.36 1.08 9.83
N PHE A 144 -15.98 0.91 8.66
CA PHE A 144 -17.30 1.48 8.36
C PHE A 144 -18.36 0.42 8.03
N GLY A 145 -17.99 -0.85 7.89
CA GLY A 145 -18.93 -1.96 7.72
C GLY A 145 -19.48 -2.52 9.03
N GLN A 146 -18.90 -2.16 10.19
CA GLN A 146 -19.35 -2.64 11.51
C GLN A 146 -20.48 -1.78 12.13
N GLU A 147 -20.85 -0.64 11.56
CA GLU A 147 -21.93 0.22 12.08
C GLU A 147 -23.33 -0.15 11.56
N GLN A 148 -23.52 -1.34 10.98
CA GLN A 148 -24.82 -1.84 10.50
C GLN A 148 -25.23 -3.20 11.11
N GLY A 149 -24.54 -3.66 12.16
CA GLY A 149 -24.88 -4.89 12.90
C GLY A 149 -25.55 -4.58 14.21
#